data_AF-A0A7J8Z245-F1
#
_entry.id   AF-A0A7J8Z245-F1
#
_cell.length_a   1.000
_cell.length_b   1.000
_cell.length_c   1.000
_cell.angle_alpha   90.00
_cell.angle_beta   90.00
_cell.angle_gamma   90.00
#
_symmetry.space_group_name_H-M   'P 1'
#
loop_
_entity.id
_entity.type
_entity.pdbx_description
1 polymer ?
#
loop_
_entity_poly.entity_id
_entity_poly.type
_entity_poly.pdbx_seq_one_letter_code
_entity_poly.pdbx_strand_id
1 'polypeptide(L)'
;MAPMGDNVVVSNVNLEKLLSMKGGQGEASYANNSQAQALHARSMLHLLEEALDSVHLSSPEVPFVVVDLGCSCGSNTIYIVDVIIKHMVKRYESSGYEPPEFSAFFSDLPSNDFNTLFQLLPPLANNGGSSMEECLASNGHRSYFAAGVPGSFYRRLFPARSIDVFHSAFSLHWLSQVYYFSSLIPSTFNCTSLLVMPLYNTMSLSRRVSGP
;
A
#
# COMPACT_ATOMS: atom_id res chain seq x y z
N MET A 1 -16.96 -46.65 8.72
CA MET A 1 -17.52 -45.50 8.00
C MET A 1 -17.17 -44.26 8.81
N ALA A 2 -16.21 -43.45 8.34
CA ALA A 2 -15.91 -42.15 8.94
C ALA A 2 -17.04 -41.17 8.56
N PRO A 3 -17.49 -40.28 9.46
CA PRO A 3 -18.46 -39.27 9.07
C PRO A 3 -17.74 -38.24 8.20
N MET A 4 -18.24 -38.07 6.97
CA MET A 4 -17.90 -36.94 6.12
C MET A 4 -18.29 -35.67 6.86
N GLY A 5 -17.30 -34.87 7.26
CA GLY A 5 -17.56 -33.56 7.85
C GLY A 5 -18.21 -32.67 6.80
N ASP A 6 -19.41 -32.19 7.11
CA ASP A 6 -20.17 -31.28 6.27
C ASP A 6 -19.32 -30.05 5.93
N ASN A 7 -19.12 -29.82 4.63
CA ASN A 7 -18.54 -28.59 4.11
C ASN A 7 -19.47 -27.43 4.50
N VAL A 8 -19.09 -26.69 5.54
CA VAL A 8 -19.85 -25.53 6.01
C VAL A 8 -19.82 -24.45 4.92
N VAL A 9 -21.00 -24.13 4.42
CA VAL A 9 -21.27 -23.08 3.44
C VAL A 9 -20.74 -21.74 3.96
N VAL A 10 -19.71 -21.22 3.30
CA VAL A 10 -19.22 -19.85 3.50
C VAL A 10 -20.32 -18.90 3.03
N SER A 11 -20.98 -18.20 3.97
CA SER A 11 -21.78 -17.04 3.61
C SER A 11 -20.85 -16.06 2.89
N ASN A 12 -21.16 -15.77 1.63
CA ASN A 12 -20.37 -15.03 0.66
C ASN A 12 -20.32 -13.52 1.01
N VAL A 13 -19.90 -13.19 2.22
CA VAL A 13 -19.67 -11.82 2.65
C VAL A 13 -18.51 -11.30 1.82
N ASN A 14 -18.80 -10.35 0.93
CA ASN A 14 -17.76 -9.73 0.13
C ASN A 14 -16.95 -8.79 1.04
N LEU A 15 -15.95 -9.36 1.71
CA LEU A 15 -15.05 -8.65 2.62
C LEU A 15 -14.35 -7.48 1.92
N GLU A 16 -14.11 -7.55 0.61
CA GLU A 16 -13.52 -6.45 -0.17
C GLU A 16 -14.39 -5.19 -0.20
N LYS A 17 -15.68 -5.29 0.13
CA LYS A 17 -16.60 -4.14 0.21
C LYS A 17 -16.80 -3.61 1.63
N LEU A 18 -16.27 -4.30 2.63
CA LEU A 18 -16.51 -4.00 4.05
C LEU A 18 -15.23 -3.64 4.80
N LEU A 19 -14.10 -4.24 4.40
CA LEU A 19 -12.82 -4.03 5.06
C LEU A 19 -12.14 -2.81 4.46
N SER A 20 -12.00 -1.77 5.27
CA SER A 20 -11.09 -0.67 5.03
C SER A 20 -10.85 0.06 6.35
N MET A 21 -9.79 0.85 6.41
CA MET A 21 -9.61 1.74 7.55
C MET A 21 -10.68 2.83 7.55
N LYS A 22 -10.92 3.44 8.72
CA LYS A 22 -11.90 4.51 8.85
C LYS A 22 -11.44 5.75 8.09
N GLY A 23 -12.16 6.08 7.01
CA GLY A 23 -11.91 7.24 6.16
C GLY A 23 -12.18 8.60 6.81
N GLY A 24 -11.98 9.64 6.02
CA GLY A 24 -12.12 11.04 6.41
C GLY A 24 -10.96 11.63 7.21
N GLN A 25 -11.16 12.87 7.69
CA GLN A 25 -10.18 13.65 8.44
C GLN A 25 -10.61 13.92 9.90
N GLY A 26 -11.68 13.26 10.37
CA GLY A 26 -12.19 13.44 11.73
C GLY A 26 -11.25 12.86 12.80
N GLU A 27 -11.51 13.18 14.08
CA GLU A 27 -10.67 12.74 15.21
C GLU A 27 -10.47 11.22 15.26
N ALA A 28 -11.51 10.44 14.96
CA ALA A 28 -11.46 8.98 14.95
C ALA A 28 -11.07 8.37 13.59
N SER A 29 -10.65 9.18 12.61
CA SER A 29 -10.19 8.69 11.30
C SER A 29 -8.85 7.98 11.41
N TYR A 30 -8.55 7.12 10.44
CA TYR A 30 -7.24 6.49 10.33
C TYR A 30 -6.11 7.50 10.12
N ALA A 31 -6.37 8.57 9.36
CA ALA A 31 -5.40 9.64 9.15
C ALA A 31 -4.88 10.22 10.48
N ASN A 32 -5.75 10.34 11.49
CA ASN A 32 -5.39 10.86 12.82
C ASN A 32 -4.98 9.79 13.85
N ASN A 33 -5.19 8.49 13.57
CA ASN A 33 -4.94 7.40 14.52
C ASN A 33 -3.93 6.35 14.03
N SER A 34 -3.12 6.68 13.02
CA SER A 34 -2.17 5.74 12.38
C SER A 34 -0.71 5.96 12.77
N GLN A 35 -0.47 6.58 13.93
CA GLN A 35 0.88 6.94 14.39
C GLN A 35 1.75 5.71 14.69
N ALA A 36 1.17 4.63 15.22
CA ALA A 36 1.90 3.39 15.49
C ALA A 36 2.43 2.75 14.19
N GLN A 37 1.59 2.70 13.15
CA GLN A 37 1.97 2.24 11.82
C GLN A 37 3.06 3.13 11.22
N ALA A 38 2.93 4.46 11.36
CA ALA A 38 3.91 5.42 10.89
C ALA A 38 5.28 5.25 11.55
N LEU A 39 5.32 5.12 12.89
CA LEU A 39 6.54 4.92 13.65
C LEU A 39 7.24 3.62 13.27
N HIS A 40 6.47 2.53 13.12
CA HIS A 40 7.04 1.25 12.71
C HIS A 40 7.58 1.31 11.28
N ALA A 41 6.81 1.85 10.33
CA ALA A 41 7.28 2.03 8.94
C ALA A 41 8.57 2.87 8.89
N ARG A 42 8.66 3.94 9.69
CA ARG A 42 9.87 4.78 9.81
C ARG A 42 11.06 4.04 10.39
N SER A 43 10.85 3.15 11.36
CA SER A 43 11.94 2.34 11.92
C SER A 43 12.52 1.33 10.91
N MET A 44 11.74 0.95 9.90
CA MET A 44 12.10 -0.04 8.88
C MET A 44 12.67 0.57 7.60
N LEU A 45 12.86 1.90 7.54
CA LEU A 45 13.35 2.57 6.32
C LEU A 45 14.72 2.07 5.86
N HIS A 46 15.62 1.74 6.78
CA HIS A 46 16.93 1.19 6.42
C HIS A 46 16.82 -0.13 5.63
N LEU A 47 15.89 -1.01 6.02
CA LEU A 47 15.63 -2.26 5.29
C LEU A 47 14.94 -2.00 3.95
N LEU A 48 14.09 -0.97 3.89
CA LEU A 48 13.52 -0.52 2.61
C LEU A 48 14.63 -0.07 1.66
N GLU A 49 15.49 0.84 2.11
CA GLU A 49 16.59 1.39 1.32
C GLU A 49 17.56 0.29 0.85
N GLU A 50 17.94 -0.64 1.74
CA GLU A 50 18.75 -1.81 1.38
C GLU A 50 18.05 -2.69 0.32
N ALA A 51 16.75 -2.92 0.47
CA ALA A 51 15.99 -3.68 -0.52
C ALA A 51 15.86 -2.92 -1.85
N LEU A 52 15.83 -1.59 -1.84
CA LEU A 52 15.80 -0.73 -3.02
C LEU A 52 17.16 -0.62 -3.70
N ASP A 53 18.28 -0.67 -2.97
CA ASP A 53 19.64 -0.83 -3.50
C ASP A 53 19.77 -2.12 -4.34
N SER A 54 18.88 -3.04 -4.03
CA SER A 54 18.61 -4.28 -4.72
C SER A 54 18.16 -4.18 -6.19
N VAL A 55 17.45 -3.10 -6.51
CA VAL A 55 16.62 -2.96 -7.70
C VAL A 55 17.49 -2.60 -8.91
N HIS A 56 17.18 -3.21 -10.06
CA HIS A 56 17.84 -2.91 -11.34
C HIS A 56 17.34 -1.56 -11.89
N LEU A 57 18.27 -0.69 -12.24
CA LEU A 57 17.97 0.58 -12.89
C LEU A 57 17.71 0.34 -14.37
N SER A 58 16.46 0.54 -14.80
CA SER A 58 16.07 0.45 -16.21
C SER A 58 16.38 1.74 -16.96
N SER A 59 16.37 1.69 -18.30
CA SER A 59 16.53 2.87 -19.17
C SER A 59 15.62 4.02 -18.70
N PRO A 60 16.13 5.27 -18.66
CA PRO A 60 15.34 6.43 -18.22
C PRO A 60 14.19 6.80 -19.17
N GLU A 61 14.15 6.22 -20.37
CA GLU A 61 13.06 6.39 -21.35
C GLU A 61 11.74 5.73 -20.92
N VAL A 62 11.79 4.81 -19.95
CA VAL A 62 10.62 4.12 -19.42
C VAL A 62 10.34 4.63 -18.00
N PRO A 63 9.10 5.04 -17.68
CA PRO A 63 8.76 5.49 -16.33
C PRO A 63 9.03 4.39 -15.29
N PHE A 64 9.57 4.80 -14.16
CA PHE A 64 9.77 3.91 -13.02
C PHE A 64 8.48 3.85 -12.19
N VAL A 65 7.96 2.64 -12.01
CA VAL A 65 6.63 2.42 -11.42
C VAL A 65 6.73 1.81 -10.03
N VAL A 66 6.22 2.56 -9.05
CA VAL A 66 6.06 2.16 -7.65
C VAL A 66 4.59 1.89 -7.35
N VAL A 67 4.31 0.84 -6.58
CA VAL A 67 2.96 0.53 -6.10
C VAL A 67 2.99 0.36 -4.59
N ASP A 68 2.09 1.00 -3.86
CA ASP A 68 1.81 0.68 -2.46
C ASP A 68 0.53 -0.15 -2.34
N LEU A 69 0.65 -1.36 -1.80
CA LEU A 69 -0.43 -2.34 -1.64
C LEU A 69 -1.02 -2.27 -0.23
N GLY A 70 -2.29 -1.88 -0.13
CA GLY A 70 -2.97 -1.58 1.13
C GLY A 70 -2.63 -0.18 1.63
N CYS A 71 -2.78 0.83 0.77
CA CYS A 71 -2.36 2.20 1.01
C CYS A 71 -3.20 2.94 2.08
N SER A 72 -4.41 2.45 2.38
CA SER A 72 -5.40 3.14 3.21
C SER A 72 -5.67 4.56 2.68
N CYS A 73 -6.02 5.51 3.55
CA CYS A 73 -6.44 6.87 3.19
C CYS A 73 -5.60 8.00 3.84
N GLY A 74 -4.51 7.66 4.54
CA GLY A 74 -3.72 8.61 5.35
C GLY A 74 -2.37 8.99 4.71
N SER A 75 -1.66 9.94 5.33
CA SER A 75 -0.37 10.44 4.81
C SER A 75 0.80 9.45 4.89
N ASN A 76 0.64 8.33 5.61
CA ASN A 76 1.69 7.29 5.74
C ASN A 76 2.11 6.71 4.38
N THR A 77 1.14 6.45 3.48
CA THR A 77 1.44 5.91 2.14
C THR A 77 2.17 6.93 1.26
N ILE A 78 1.78 8.21 1.34
CA ILE A 78 2.45 9.29 0.61
C ILE A 78 3.90 9.41 1.07
N TYR A 79 4.12 9.38 2.39
CA TYR A 79 5.46 9.44 2.96
C TYR A 79 6.36 8.28 2.50
N ILE A 80 5.86 7.05 2.49
CA ILE A 80 6.68 5.90 2.11
C ILE A 80 7.01 5.91 0.61
N VAL A 81 6.05 6.29 -0.24
CA VAL A 81 6.26 6.47 -1.69
C VAL A 81 7.29 7.57 -1.95
N ASP A 82 7.22 8.70 -1.24
CA ASP A 82 8.21 9.76 -1.33
C ASP A 82 9.62 9.26 -0.98
N VAL A 83 9.75 8.43 0.06
CA VAL A 83 11.05 7.85 0.46
C VAL A 83 11.58 6.93 -0.64
N ILE A 84 10.75 6.03 -1.18
CA ILE A 84 11.14 5.12 -2.27
C ILE A 84 11.64 5.92 -3.47
N ILE A 85 10.87 6.92 -3.92
CA ILE A 85 11.19 7.70 -5.11
C ILE A 85 12.46 8.53 -4.89
N LYS A 86 12.60 9.20 -3.74
CA LYS A 86 13.81 9.95 -3.41
C LYS A 86 15.05 9.06 -3.37
N HIS A 87 14.91 7.84 -2.86
CA HIS A 87 16.01 6.86 -2.86
C HIS A 87 16.37 6.46 -4.29
N MET A 88 15.39 6.09 -5.12
CA MET A 88 15.63 5.68 -6.50
C MET A 88 16.22 6.81 -7.35
N VAL A 89 15.76 8.05 -7.19
CA VAL A 89 16.35 9.23 -7.85
C VAL A 89 17.84 9.32 -7.55
N LYS A 90 18.24 9.26 -6.28
CA LYS A 90 19.67 9.27 -5.89
C LYS A 90 20.45 8.12 -6.51
N ARG A 91 19.84 6.93 -6.64
CA ARG A 91 20.49 5.78 -7.27
C ARG A 91 20.72 5.98 -8.77
N TYR A 92 19.76 6.57 -9.48
CA TYR A 92 19.91 6.95 -10.89
C TYR A 92 21.03 7.97 -11.06
N GLU A 93 20.99 9.06 -10.30
CA GLU A 93 22.01 10.12 -10.32
C GLU A 93 23.41 9.58 -10.01
N SER A 94 23.54 8.74 -8.97
CA SER A 94 24.81 8.12 -8.58
C SER A 94 25.37 7.16 -9.63
N SER A 95 24.50 6.65 -10.51
CA SER A 95 24.88 5.78 -11.63
C SER A 95 25.16 6.56 -12.91
N GLY A 96 25.12 7.90 -12.86
CA GLY A 96 25.35 8.79 -14.01
C GLY A 96 24.19 8.85 -14.99
N TYR A 97 22.98 8.45 -14.58
CA TYR A 97 21.77 8.55 -15.36
C TYR A 97 20.93 9.73 -14.91
N GLU A 98 20.28 10.40 -15.87
CA GLU A 98 19.13 11.25 -15.55
C GLU A 98 17.99 10.37 -14.99
N PRO A 99 17.35 10.74 -13.87
CA PRO A 99 16.23 9.98 -13.33
C PRO A 99 15.04 9.91 -14.32
N PRO A 100 14.38 8.75 -14.46
CA PRO A 100 13.16 8.65 -15.26
C PRO A 100 12.00 9.43 -14.64
N GLU A 101 10.91 9.57 -15.38
CA GLU A 101 9.62 9.92 -14.78
C GLU A 101 9.18 8.83 -13.79
N PHE A 102 8.60 9.25 -12.66
CA PHE A 102 8.09 8.32 -11.65
C PHE A 102 6.56 8.29 -11.66
N SER A 103 6.01 7.08 -11.57
CA SER A 103 4.58 6.84 -11.38
C SER A 103 4.36 6.05 -10.09
N ALA A 104 3.47 6.54 -9.24
CA ALA A 104 3.05 5.89 -8.01
C ALA A 104 1.58 5.45 -8.11
N PHE A 105 1.32 4.17 -7.87
CA PHE A 105 -0.02 3.63 -7.74
C PHE A 105 -0.33 3.32 -6.28
N PHE A 106 -1.41 3.89 -5.79
CA PHE A 106 -1.95 3.65 -4.45
C PHE A 106 -3.07 2.62 -4.56
N SER A 107 -2.84 1.41 -4.08
CA SER A 107 -3.82 0.33 -4.19
C SER A 107 -4.40 -0.05 -2.84
N ASP A 108 -5.72 -0.20 -2.80
CA ASP A 108 -6.47 -0.71 -1.65
C ASP A 108 -7.80 -1.30 -2.14
N LEU A 109 -8.57 -1.88 -1.23
CA LEU A 109 -9.90 -2.40 -1.52
C LEU A 109 -10.85 -1.30 -2.03
N PRO A 110 -11.87 -1.65 -2.84
CA PRO A 110 -12.82 -0.67 -3.35
C PRO A 110 -13.59 0.12 -2.28
N SER A 111 -13.68 -0.39 -1.05
CA SER A 111 -14.27 0.29 0.10
C SER A 111 -13.40 1.39 0.71
N ASN A 112 -12.12 1.47 0.33
CA ASN A 112 -11.21 2.48 0.85
C ASN A 112 -11.61 3.90 0.44
N ASP A 113 -11.30 4.85 1.31
CA ASP A 113 -11.57 6.27 1.08
C ASP A 113 -10.43 6.93 0.27
N PHE A 114 -10.43 6.66 -1.04
CA PHE A 114 -9.50 7.29 -1.98
C PHE A 114 -9.69 8.81 -2.09
N ASN A 115 -10.89 9.34 -1.81
CA ASN A 115 -11.13 10.77 -1.86
C ASN A 115 -10.29 11.50 -0.81
N THR A 116 -10.27 10.99 0.41
CA THR A 116 -9.42 11.52 1.49
C THR A 116 -7.94 11.41 1.12
N LEU A 117 -7.51 10.29 0.53
CA LEU A 117 -6.13 10.13 0.05
C LEU A 117 -5.76 11.17 -1.01
N PHE A 118 -6.61 11.37 -2.03
CA PHE A 118 -6.32 12.29 -3.12
C PHE A 118 -6.30 13.76 -2.67
N GLN A 119 -7.08 14.13 -1.65
CA GLN A 119 -7.02 15.46 -1.03
C GLN A 119 -5.71 15.71 -0.27
N LEU A 120 -5.04 14.65 0.20
CA LEU A 120 -3.76 14.74 0.90
C LEU A 120 -2.55 14.77 -0.05
N LEU A 121 -2.72 14.40 -1.32
CA LEU A 121 -1.61 14.35 -2.26
C LEU A 121 -1.07 15.78 -2.52
N PRO A 122 0.24 16.01 -2.33
CA PRO A 122 0.85 17.29 -2.66
C PRO A 122 0.72 17.60 -4.16
N PRO A 123 0.70 18.88 -4.57
CA PRO A 123 0.71 19.26 -5.98
C PRO A 123 1.99 18.74 -6.66
N LEU A 124 1.89 18.44 -7.96
CA LEU A 124 3.05 18.04 -8.76
C LEU A 124 4.01 19.24 -8.89
N ALA A 125 5.31 19.00 -8.77
CA ALA A 125 6.31 20.03 -8.97
C ALA A 125 6.25 20.57 -10.41
N ASN A 126 5.87 21.84 -10.58
CA ASN A 126 5.91 22.51 -11.88
C ASN A 126 7.26 23.23 -12.03
N ASN A 127 7.95 23.02 -13.16
CA ASN A 127 9.19 23.74 -13.52
C ASN A 127 9.00 25.24 -13.84
N GLY A 128 7.94 25.91 -13.35
CA GLY A 128 7.72 27.33 -13.67
C GLY A 128 6.36 27.94 -13.37
N GLY A 129 5.58 27.42 -12.42
CA GLY A 129 4.28 28.04 -12.11
C GLY A 129 3.47 27.30 -11.07
N SER A 130 3.79 27.50 -9.79
CA SER A 130 2.81 27.41 -8.71
C SER A 130 2.68 28.81 -8.12
N SER A 131 1.45 29.20 -7.77
CA SER A 131 1.25 30.45 -7.04
C SER A 131 1.89 30.31 -5.66
N MET A 132 2.41 31.40 -5.11
CA MET A 132 2.96 31.44 -3.74
C MET A 132 1.98 30.86 -2.70
N GLU A 133 0.68 30.96 -2.96
CA GLU A 133 -0.41 30.46 -2.10
C GLU A 133 -0.51 28.91 -2.11
N GLU A 134 -0.26 28.26 -3.26
CA GLU A 134 -0.27 26.80 -3.39
C GLU A 134 0.96 26.15 -2.74
N CYS A 135 2.10 26.84 -2.77
CA CYS A 135 3.33 26.46 -2.07
C CYS A 135 3.23 26.59 -0.55
N LEU A 136 2.45 27.56 -0.05
CA LEU A 136 2.28 27.81 1.38
C LEU A 136 1.21 26.89 2.01
N ALA A 137 0.25 26.41 1.22
CA ALA A 137 -0.80 25.49 1.68
C ALA A 137 -0.38 24.01 1.61
N SER A 138 0.61 23.67 0.79
CA SER A 138 1.13 22.31 0.66
C SER A 138 2.44 22.14 1.43
N ASN A 139 2.60 21.00 2.12
CA ASN A 139 3.86 20.64 2.80
C ASN A 139 5.00 20.26 1.81
N GLY A 140 5.03 20.86 0.61
CA GLY A 140 5.96 20.57 -0.47
C GLY A 140 5.28 20.14 -1.77
N HIS A 141 6.08 19.78 -2.77
CA HIS A 141 5.61 19.25 -4.04
C HIS A 141 5.99 17.77 -4.17
N ARG A 142 5.16 17.00 -4.87
CA ARG A 142 5.50 15.63 -5.29
C ARG A 142 6.25 15.64 -6.62
N SER A 143 7.13 14.67 -6.83
CA SER A 143 7.92 14.49 -8.06
C SER A 143 7.46 13.28 -8.89
N TYR A 144 6.19 12.90 -8.77
CA TYR A 144 5.62 11.73 -9.42
C TYR A 144 4.15 11.90 -9.80
N PHE A 145 3.76 11.18 -10.85
CA PHE A 145 2.37 10.98 -11.21
C PHE A 145 1.73 9.98 -10.25
N ALA A 146 0.48 10.25 -9.85
CA ALA A 146 -0.21 9.46 -8.85
C ALA A 146 -1.54 8.94 -9.40
N ALA A 147 -1.87 7.69 -9.10
CA ALA A 147 -3.16 7.09 -9.43
C ALA A 147 -3.64 6.12 -8.33
N GLY A 148 -4.94 6.02 -8.13
CA GLY A 148 -5.55 5.01 -7.26
C GLY A 148 -5.92 3.74 -8.04
N VAL A 149 -5.74 2.58 -7.43
CA VAL A 149 -6.05 1.27 -8.03
C VAL A 149 -6.93 0.46 -7.09
N PRO A 150 -8.27 0.53 -7.24
CA PRO A 150 -9.18 -0.18 -6.36
C PRO A 150 -9.22 -1.68 -6.68
N GLY A 151 -8.96 -2.50 -5.68
CA GLY A 151 -9.12 -3.94 -5.74
C GLY A 151 -8.28 -4.70 -4.73
N SER A 152 -8.64 -5.96 -4.50
CA SER A 152 -7.84 -6.85 -3.67
C SER A 152 -6.50 -7.19 -4.34
N PHE A 153 -5.41 -7.05 -3.61
CA PHE A 153 -4.09 -7.48 -4.07
C PHE A 153 -3.90 -9.01 -3.99
N TYR A 154 -4.89 -9.77 -3.52
CA TYR A 154 -4.94 -11.23 -3.68
C TYR A 154 -5.34 -11.67 -5.10
N ARG A 155 -5.71 -10.72 -5.95
CA ARG A 155 -5.97 -10.91 -7.38
C ARG A 155 -5.06 -10.00 -8.20
N ARG A 156 -5.01 -10.24 -9.51
CA ARG A 156 -4.24 -9.40 -10.43
C ARG A 156 -4.83 -7.98 -10.47
N LEU A 157 -3.99 -7.00 -10.17
CA LEU A 157 -4.32 -5.56 -10.26
C LEU A 157 -3.64 -4.88 -11.46
N PHE A 158 -2.48 -5.39 -11.88
CA PHE A 158 -1.65 -4.76 -12.90
C PHE A 158 -1.35 -5.72 -14.07
N PRO A 159 -1.10 -5.17 -15.28
CA PRO A 159 -0.55 -5.93 -16.39
C PRO A 159 0.76 -6.65 -16.02
N ALA A 160 1.11 -7.68 -16.79
CA ALA A 160 2.40 -8.33 -16.59
C ALA A 160 3.55 -7.38 -16.96
N ARG A 161 4.62 -7.37 -16.16
CA ARG A 161 5.86 -6.60 -16.40
C ARG A 161 5.69 -5.07 -16.44
N SER A 162 4.68 -4.53 -15.76
CA SER A 162 4.44 -3.08 -15.71
C SER A 162 4.95 -2.39 -14.45
N ILE A 163 5.35 -3.15 -13.42
CA ILE A 163 5.71 -2.61 -12.10
C ILE A 163 7.19 -2.92 -11.81
N ASP A 164 7.89 -1.95 -11.22
CA ASP A 164 9.30 -2.09 -10.83
C ASP A 164 9.41 -2.44 -9.35
N VAL A 165 8.60 -1.78 -8.51
CA VAL A 165 8.64 -1.91 -7.05
C VAL A 165 7.22 -2.02 -6.49
N PHE A 166 6.96 -3.11 -5.76
CA PHE A 166 5.78 -3.22 -4.89
C PHE A 166 6.19 -3.02 -3.45
N HIS A 167 5.59 -2.06 -2.77
CA HIS A 167 5.66 -1.88 -1.33
C HIS A 167 4.35 -2.34 -0.69
N SER A 168 4.45 -2.88 0.53
CA SER A 168 3.30 -3.25 1.33
C SER A 168 3.69 -3.22 2.80
N ALA A 169 2.94 -2.48 3.61
CA ALA A 169 3.12 -2.42 5.06
C ALA A 169 1.76 -2.51 5.74
N PHE A 170 1.66 -3.33 6.79
CA PHE A 170 0.44 -3.49 7.61
C PHE A 170 -0.84 -3.86 6.85
N SER A 171 -0.72 -4.52 5.68
CA SER A 171 -1.88 -4.95 4.90
C SER A 171 -1.94 -6.46 4.63
N LEU A 172 -0.79 -7.15 4.56
CA LEU A 172 -0.73 -8.60 4.26
C LEU A 172 -1.34 -9.52 5.34
N HIS A 173 -1.51 -9.04 6.57
CA HIS A 173 -2.14 -9.82 7.63
C HIS A 173 -3.67 -9.91 7.50
N TRP A 174 -4.29 -9.11 6.63
CA TRP A 174 -5.72 -9.15 6.38
C TRP A 174 -6.06 -10.31 5.45
N LEU A 175 -6.76 -11.32 5.97
CA LEU A 175 -7.16 -12.50 5.20
C LEU A 175 -8.29 -12.18 4.21
N SER A 176 -8.31 -12.91 3.09
CA SER A 176 -9.36 -12.77 2.07
C SER A 176 -10.72 -13.36 2.47
N GLN A 177 -10.74 -14.22 3.50
CA GLN A 177 -11.92 -14.93 3.99
C GLN A 177 -11.79 -15.19 5.50
N VAL A 178 -12.94 -15.36 6.17
CA VAL A 178 -13.00 -15.77 7.58
C VAL A 178 -12.95 -17.29 7.65
N TYR A 179 -12.06 -17.83 8.50
CA TYR A 179 -12.02 -19.25 8.80
C TYR A 179 -12.82 -19.56 10.06
N TYR A 180 -13.80 -20.46 9.96
CA TYR A 180 -14.52 -21.00 11.10
C TYR A 180 -13.89 -22.32 11.52
N PHE A 181 -13.18 -22.34 12.66
CA PHE A 181 -12.75 -23.59 13.28
C PHE A 181 -13.88 -24.15 14.14
N SER A 182 -14.63 -25.11 13.59
CA SER A 182 -15.79 -25.73 14.25
C SER A 182 -15.44 -26.64 15.43
N SER A 183 -14.17 -26.96 15.68
CA SER A 183 -13.77 -27.97 16.69
C SER A 183 -13.42 -27.43 18.07
N LEU A 184 -13.54 -26.12 18.34
CA LEU A 184 -13.13 -25.50 19.62
C LEU A 184 -14.14 -24.52 20.24
N ILE A 185 -15.37 -24.43 19.72
CA ILE A 185 -16.40 -23.55 20.31
C ILE A 185 -17.38 -24.41 21.13
N PRO A 186 -17.33 -24.39 22.47
CA PRO A 186 -18.44 -24.89 23.28
C PRO A 186 -19.70 -24.12 22.90
N SER A 187 -20.84 -24.80 22.82
CA SER A 187 -22.16 -24.29 22.40
C SER A 187 -22.75 -23.16 23.27
N THR A 188 -21.93 -22.49 24.09
CA THR A 188 -22.32 -21.43 25.02
C THR A 188 -21.61 -20.09 24.75
N PHE A 189 -20.67 -20.00 23.80
CA PHE A 189 -20.02 -18.73 23.47
C PHE A 189 -20.70 -18.01 22.30
N ASN A 190 -21.62 -17.11 22.64
CA ASN A 190 -22.13 -16.10 21.73
C ASN A 190 -21.13 -14.92 21.69
N CYS A 191 -20.07 -15.05 20.88
CA CYS A 191 -19.10 -13.97 20.70
C CYS A 191 -18.76 -13.82 19.20
N THR A 192 -19.28 -12.75 18.61
CA THR A 192 -18.95 -12.24 17.26
C THR A 192 -17.55 -11.61 17.23
N SER A 193 -16.55 -12.26 17.81
CA SER A 193 -15.15 -11.81 17.76
C SER A 193 -14.49 -12.47 16.55
N LEU A 194 -14.32 -11.68 15.48
CA LEU A 194 -13.52 -12.04 14.32
C LEU A 194 -12.05 -12.15 14.76
N LEU A 195 -11.55 -13.37 14.96
CA LEU A 195 -10.16 -13.59 15.31
C LEU A 195 -9.32 -13.61 14.02
N VAL A 196 -8.95 -12.44 13.50
CA VAL A 196 -7.88 -12.33 12.50
C VAL A 196 -6.57 -12.36 13.27
N MET A 197 -5.91 -13.52 13.33
CA MET A 197 -4.60 -13.62 13.96
C MET A 197 -3.58 -12.79 13.14
N PRO A 198 -2.85 -11.85 13.76
CA PRO A 198 -1.76 -11.17 13.08
C PRO A 198 -0.59 -12.14 12.92
N LEU A 199 -0.44 -12.71 11.72
CA LEU A 199 0.83 -13.31 11.31
C LEU A 199 1.84 -12.18 11.09
N TYR A 200 3.03 -12.37 11.68
CA TYR A 200 4.19 -11.49 11.69
C TYR A 200 4.28 -10.50 10.52
N ASN A 201 4.39 -9.21 10.86
CA ASN A 201 4.66 -8.09 9.96
C ASN A 201 5.78 -8.44 8.98
N THR A 202 5.43 -8.64 7.71
CA THR A 202 6.42 -8.81 6.64
C THR A 202 6.35 -7.56 5.77
N MET A 203 7.42 -6.76 5.81
CA MET A 203 7.66 -5.79 4.76
C MET A 203 8.03 -6.59 3.51
N SER A 204 7.17 -6.59 2.50
CA SER A 204 7.36 -7.40 1.29
C SER A 204 7.64 -6.50 0.10
N LEU A 205 8.90 -6.46 -0.34
CA LEU A 205 9.29 -5.83 -1.58
C LEU A 205 9.41 -6.91 -2.67
N SER A 206 8.49 -6.92 -3.63
CA SER A 206 8.59 -7.82 -4.80
C SER A 206 9.16 -7.05 -5.99
N ARG A 207 10.15 -7.66 -6.67
CA ARG A 207 10.86 -7.05 -7.79
C ARG A 207 10.47 -7.66 -9.13
N ARG A 208 10.75 -6.91 -10.19
CA ARG A 208 10.78 -7.42 -11.56
C ARG A 208 11.95 -8.40 -11.73
N VAL A 209 11.66 -9.69 -11.97
CA VAL A 209 12.65 -10.65 -12.46
C VAL A 209 12.66 -10.57 -13.98
N SER A 210 13.67 -9.92 -14.55
CA SER A 210 13.98 -10.05 -15.98
C SER A 210 14.56 -11.44 -16.21
N GLY A 211 13.80 -12.33 -16.87
CA GLY A 211 14.35 -13.56 -17.42
C GLY A 211 15.21 -13.28 -18.67
N PRO A 212 16.12 -14.20 -19.04
CA PRO A 212 16.97 -14.09 -20.22
C PRO A 212 16.17 -14.04 -21.53
#